data_AF-A0A0J8BSL4-F1
#
_entry.id   AF-A0A0J8BSL4-F1
#
_cell.length_a   1.000
_cell.length_b   1.000
_cell.length_c   1.000
_cell.angle_alpha   90.00
_cell.angle_beta   90.00
_cell.angle_gamma   90.00
#
_symmetry.space_group_name_H-M   'P 1'
#
loop_
_entity.id
_entity.type
_entity.pdbx_description
1 polymer ?
#
loop_
_entity_poly.entity_id
_entity_poly.type
_entity_poly.pdbx_seq_one_letter_code
_entity_poly.pdbx_strand_id
1 'polypeptide(L)' 'MSGLRVIPTWRHGQERLYVCAADGRNIAWYDREAARINLLSDDRREDVLEALGPFVTGPVTVGPPPVPRHRVQGLHI' A
#
# COMPACT_ATOMS: atom_id res chain seq x y z
N MET A 1 -16.11 9.25 9.57
CA MET A 1 -15.88 7.80 9.83
C MET A 1 -16.06 7.07 8.52
N SER A 2 -14.96 6.86 7.82
CA SER A 2 -14.89 6.39 6.43
C SER A 2 -15.36 4.93 6.22
N GLY A 3 -15.75 4.21 7.28
CA GLY A 3 -16.28 2.83 7.17
C GLY A 3 -15.29 1.82 6.60
N LEU A 4 -14.03 2.21 6.43
CA LEU A 4 -12.97 1.37 5.89
C LEU A 4 -12.44 0.44 6.98
N ARG A 5 -12.12 -0.79 6.59
CA ARG A 5 -11.52 -1.78 7.47
C ARG A 5 -10.08 -2.03 7.06
N VAL A 6 -9.17 -1.83 8.01
CA VAL A 6 -7.75 -2.16 7.85
C VAL A 6 -7.51 -3.58 8.34
N ILE A 7 -6.97 -4.44 7.49
CA ILE A 7 -6.68 -5.84 7.77
C ILE A 7 -5.16 -6.05 7.70
N PRO A 8 -4.48 -6.23 8.84
CA PRO A 8 -3.07 -6.59 8.85
C PRO A 8 -2.87 -8.01 8.33
N THR A 9 -1.96 -8.17 7.37
CA THR A 9 -1.55 -9.45 6.81
C THR A 9 -0.05 -9.61 6.97
N TRP A 10 0.35 -10.80 7.40
CA TRP A 10 1.74 -11.22 7.44
C TRP A 10 1.94 -12.29 6.37
N ARG A 11 2.70 -11.97 5.32
CA ARG A 11 3.04 -12.92 4.26
C ARG A 11 4.55 -12.91 4.02
N HIS A 12 5.16 -14.09 4.05
CA HIS A 12 6.60 -14.26 3.79
C HIS A 12 7.50 -13.32 4.60
N GLY A 13 7.13 -13.01 5.85
CA GLY A 13 7.86 -12.08 6.70
C GLY A 13 7.63 -10.59 6.39
N GLN A 14 6.82 -10.27 5.38
CA GLN A 14 6.41 -8.90 5.06
C GLN A 14 5.06 -8.58 5.70
N GLU A 15 5.02 -7.49 6.48
CA GLU A 15 3.79 -6.94 7.04
C GLU A 15 3.13 -6.00 6.03
N ARG A 16 1.91 -6.32 5.62
CA ARG A 16 1.10 -5.51 4.69
C ARG A 16 -0.28 -5.27 5.27
N LEU A 17 -0.75 -4.03 5.20
CA LEU A 17 -2.09 -3.67 5.66
C LEU A 17 -3.01 -3.51 4.46
N TYR A 18 -4.06 -4.32 4.39
CA TYR A 18 -5.08 -4.22 3.35
C TYR A 18 -6.19 -3.29 3.81
N VAL A 19 -6.70 -2.46 2.91
CA VAL A 19 -7.79 -1.54 3.19
C VAL A 19 -8.99 -1.96 2.36
N CYS A 20 -10.01 -2.48 3.05
CA CYS A 20 -11.27 -2.88 2.44
C CYS A 20 -12.34 -1.81 2.68
N ALA A 21 -13.10 -1.50 1.64
CA ALA A 21 -14.30 -0.68 1.74
C ALA A 21 -15.38 -1.40 2.56
N ALA A 22 -16.39 -0.63 2.99
CA ALA A 22 -17.60 -1.19 3.62
C ALA A 22 -18.29 -2.25 2.73
N ASP A 23 -18.16 -2.11 1.40
CA ASP A 23 -18.64 -3.07 0.40
C ASP A 23 -17.80 -4.37 0.32
N GLY A 24 -16.75 -4.50 1.12
CA GLY A 24 -15.84 -5.65 1.13
C GLY A 24 -14.79 -5.67 0.02
N ARG A 25 -14.82 -4.70 -0.90
CA ARG A 25 -13.80 -4.55 -1.96
C ARG A 25 -12.50 -4.00 -1.38
N ASN A 26 -11.37 -4.58 -1.78
CA ASN A 26 -10.05 -4.01 -1.52
C ASN A 26 -9.84 -2.75 -2.37
N ILE A 27 -9.61 -1.62 -1.72
CA ILE A 27 -9.41 -0.32 -2.38
C ILE A 27 -7.96 0.18 -2.28
N ALA A 28 -7.17 -0.34 -1.34
CA ALA A 28 -5.77 0.01 -1.19
C ALA A 28 -5.01 -1.00 -0.31
N TRP A 29 -3.69 -0.97 -0.37
CA TRP A 29 -2.83 -1.68 0.56
C TRP A 29 -1.57 -0.90 0.89
N TYR A 30 -1.11 -0.99 2.14
CA TYR A 30 0.10 -0.38 2.64
C TYR A 30 1.18 -1.43 2.86
N ASP A 31 2.34 -1.18 2.29
CA ASP A 31 3.56 -1.93 2.53
C ASP A 31 4.37 -1.24 3.63
N ARG A 32 4.49 -1.88 4.79
CA ARG A 32 5.27 -1.31 5.91
C ARG A 32 6.77 -1.36 5.67
N GLU A 33 7.26 -2.34 4.91
CA GLU A 33 8.67 -2.47 4.59
C GLU A 33 9.12 -1.33 3.66
N ALA A 34 8.31 -1.05 2.65
CA ALA A 34 8.59 0.02 1.68
C ALA A 34 8.03 1.39 2.08
N ALA A 35 7.34 1.50 3.22
CA ALA A 35 6.58 2.68 3.66
C ALA A 35 5.73 3.28 2.51
N ARG A 36 4.99 2.41 1.81
CA ARG A 36 4.31 2.77 0.54
C ARG A 36 2.85 2.34 0.51
N ILE A 37 1.98 3.24 0.09
CA ILE A 37 0.56 2.97 -0.12
C ILE A 37 0.29 2.78 -1.62
N ASN A 38 -0.22 1.61 -1.97
CA ASN A 38 -0.76 1.33 -3.30
C ASN A 38 -2.26 1.50 -3.27
N LEU A 39 -2.73 2.52 -3.98
CA LEU A 39 -4.16 2.78 -4.18
C LEU A 39 -4.65 1.98 -5.39
N LEU A 40 -5.70 1.19 -5.20
CA LEU A 40 -6.43 0.52 -6.28
C LEU A 40 -7.60 1.36 -6.78
N SER A 41 -8.06 2.33 -5.96
CA SER A 41 -9.13 3.26 -6.30
C SER A 41 -8.74 4.66 -5.82
N ASP A 42 -8.54 5.58 -6.77
CA ASP A 42 -8.11 6.95 -6.47
C ASP A 42 -9.25 7.79 -5.86
N ASP A 43 -10.52 7.49 -6.20
CA ASP A 43 -11.72 8.14 -5.68
C ASP A 43 -11.84 8.11 -4.15
N ARG A 44 -11.19 7.16 -3.47
CA ARG A 44 -11.23 7.00 -2.00
C ARG A 44 -9.86 7.19 -1.36
N ARG A 45 -8.95 7.91 -2.03
CA ARG A 45 -7.60 8.15 -1.54
C ARG A 45 -7.59 8.79 -0.15
N GLU A 46 -8.40 9.81 0.07
CA GLU A 46 -8.44 10.55 1.34
C GLU A 46 -8.93 9.66 2.48
N ASP A 47 -10.01 8.91 2.26
CA ASP A 47 -10.53 7.93 3.22
C ASP A 47 -9.47 6.88 3.59
N VAL A 48 -8.73 6.37 2.60
CA VAL A 48 -7.64 5.40 2.80
C VAL A 48 -6.53 5.98 3.67
N LEU A 49 -6.12 7.23 3.40
CA LEU A 49 -5.10 7.91 4.18
C LEU A 49 -5.57 8.16 5.62
N GLU A 50 -6.83 8.54 5.82
CA GLU A 50 -7.42 8.69 7.15
C GLU A 50 -7.43 7.35 7.91
N ALA A 51 -7.85 6.26 7.25
CA ALA A 51 -7.90 4.93 7.85
C ALA A 51 -6.51 4.36 8.17
N LEU A 52 -5.50 4.67 7.34
CA LEU A 52 -4.12 4.24 7.55
C LEU A 52 -3.33 5.16 8.49
N GLY A 53 -3.80 6.38 8.76
CA GLY A 53 -3.13 7.37 9.61
C GLY A 53 -2.60 6.82 10.95
N PRO A 54 -3.37 6.00 11.69
CA PRO A 54 -2.90 5.39 12.94
C PRO A 54 -1.77 4.36 12.77
N PHE A 55 -1.66 3.75 11.60
CA PHE A 55 -0.70 2.67 11.31
C PHE A 55 0.56 3.16 10.60
N VAL A 56 0.46 4.31 9.94
CA VAL A 56 1.52 4.98 9.21
C VAL A 56 2.31 5.86 10.17
N THR A 57 3.55 5.46 10.44
CA THR A 57 4.47 6.22 11.29
C THR A 57 5.58 6.82 10.41
N GLY A 58 5.35 8.00 9.85
CA GLY A 58 6.34 8.76 9.08
C GLY A 58 5.92 9.09 7.63
N PRO A 59 6.84 9.67 6.83
CA PRO A 59 6.57 10.02 5.44
C PRO A 59 6.34 8.75 4.61
N VAL A 60 5.13 8.60 4.09
CA VAL A 60 4.77 7.50 3.19
C VAL A 60 4.67 7.98 1.76
N THR A 61 5.08 7.11 0.85
CA THR A 61 4.93 7.38 -0.58
C THR A 61 3.59 6.83 -1.04
N VAL A 62 2.76 7.67 -1.66
CA VAL A 62 1.50 7.27 -2.28
C VAL A 62 1.71 7.29 -3.79
N GLY A 63 1.40 6.19 -4.47
CA GLY A 63 1.45 6.13 -5.92
C GLY A 63 1.74 4.74 -6.46
N PRO A 64 1.61 4.55 -7.78
CA PRO A 64 1.84 3.27 -8.43
C PRO A 64 3.22 2.70 -8.06
N PRO A 65 3.36 1.36 -8.05
CA PRO A 65 4.64 0.74 -7.72
C PRO A 65 5.70 1.32 -8.66
N PRO A 66 6.89 1.66 -8.14
CA PRO A 66 7.94 2.16 -9.01
C PRO A 66 8.24 1.05 -10.00
N VAL A 67 8.14 1.35 -11.29
CA VAL A 67 8.45 0.39 -12.36
C VAL A 67 9.78 -0.28 -12.02
N PRO A 68 9.87 -1.63 -12.05
CA PRO A 68 11.14 -2.30 -11.83
C PRO A 68 12.09 -1.79 -12.90
N ARG A 69 13.06 -0.98 -12.50
CA ARG A 69 14.22 -0.69 -13.33
C ARG A 69 14.96 -2.02 -13.38
N HIS A 70 14.62 -2.86 -14.36
CA HIS A 70 15.36 -4.09 -14.60
C HIS A 70 16.83 -3.69 -14.68
N ARG A 71 17.61 -4.16 -13.71
CA ARG A 71 19.06 -4.10 -13.75
C ARG A 71 19.46 -4.86 -15.01
N VAL A 72 19.82 -4.13 -16.06
CA VAL A 72 20.56 -4.70 -17.18
C VAL A 72 21.85 -5.26 -16.57
N GLN A 73 21.88 -6.57 -16.34
CA GLN A 73 23.14 -7.28 -16.23
C GLN A 73 23.73 -7.27 -17.64
N GLY A 74 24.42 -6.18 -17.96
CA GLY A 74 25.33 -6.11 -19.08
C GLY A 74 26.49 -7.04 -18.80
N LEU A 75 26.33 -8.29 -19.24
CA LEU A 75 27.34 -9.12 -19.88
C LEU A 75 28.74 -8.49 -19.91
N HIS A 76 29.61 -8.90 -18.98
CA HIS A 76 31.05 -8.88 -19.25
C HIS A 76 31.32 -10.00 -20.26
N ILE A 77 31.47 -9.61 -21.53
CA ILE A 77 32.24 -10.37 -22.51
C ILE A 77 33.73 -10.27 -22.19
#